data_AF-A0AAV8G374-F1
#
_entry.id   AF-A0AAV8G374-F1
#
_cell.length_a   1.000
_cell.length_b   1.000
_cell.length_c   1.000
_cell.angle_alpha   90.00
_cell.angle_beta   90.00
_cell.angle_gamma   90.00
#
_symmetry.space_group_name_H-M   'P 1'
#
loop_
_entity.id
_entity.type
_entity.pdbx_description
1 polymer ?
#
loop_
_entity_poly.entity_id
_entity_poly.type
_entity_poly.pdbx_seq_one_letter_code
_entity_poly.pdbx_strand_id
1 'polypeptide(L)'
;MADNEQRAQLQLQLDLDELKHLQSIAKRPRVISLLSSEIHNVHSKLSNSKLVVQVQPSIPVLVKPPSAAASNAFNYNTLGSFSWDQDAEKIRIYLFLEGVDPEKVDSVIKPSSVDIKMHDVQGKNYRYAIPKLNKEIVPEKSKVVVKPTRVVLTLFKSSKGNWLDLQFKEDKLKPNLDKEKDPMAGIMDLMKNMYEEGDDDMKRTIAKAWTDARAGKTTDSLKNFP
;
A
#
# COMPACT_ATOMS: atom_id res chain seq x y z
N MET A 1 -34.46 -16.23 3.13
CA MET A 1 -33.70 -14.96 3.21
C MET A 1 -33.13 -14.75 4.61
N ALA A 2 -33.94 -14.84 5.68
CA ALA A 2 -33.48 -14.74 7.08
C ALA A 2 -32.39 -15.76 7.49
N ASP A 3 -32.46 -17.02 7.01
CA ASP A 3 -31.47 -18.06 7.35
C ASP A 3 -30.05 -17.75 6.85
N ASN A 4 -29.93 -17.08 5.69
CA ASN A 4 -28.63 -16.72 5.11
C ASN A 4 -27.97 -15.56 5.86
N GLU A 5 -28.77 -14.62 6.34
CA GLU A 5 -28.28 -13.46 7.10
C GLU A 5 -27.84 -13.85 8.52
N GLN A 6 -28.57 -14.77 9.17
CA GLN A 6 -28.17 -15.33 10.46
C GLN A 6 -26.86 -16.13 10.36
N ARG A 7 -26.67 -16.92 9.29
CA ARG A 7 -25.40 -17.63 9.05
C ARG A 7 -24.23 -16.67 8.84
N ALA A 8 -24.44 -15.58 8.08
CA ALA A 8 -23.41 -14.57 7.85
C ALA A 8 -23.03 -13.84 9.16
N GLN A 9 -24.01 -13.52 10.01
CA GLN A 9 -23.75 -12.94 11.33
C GLN A 9 -22.95 -13.90 12.23
N LEU A 10 -23.29 -15.19 12.22
CA LEU A 10 -22.60 -16.21 12.99
C LEU A 10 -21.14 -16.39 12.52
N GLN A 11 -20.91 -16.36 11.20
CA GLN A 11 -19.56 -16.42 10.64
C GLN A 11 -18.73 -15.19 11.06
N LEU A 12 -19.31 -13.99 11.03
CA LEU A 12 -18.63 -12.78 11.51
C LEU A 12 -18.31 -12.82 13.01
N GLN A 13 -19.12 -13.50 13.83
CA GLN A 13 -18.80 -13.71 15.25
C GLN A 13 -17.61 -14.66 15.43
N LEU A 14 -17.57 -15.76 14.68
CA LEU A 14 -16.44 -16.70 14.70
C LEU A 14 -15.14 -16.01 14.27
N ASP A 15 -15.18 -15.24 13.18
CA ASP A 15 -14.05 -14.46 12.69
C ASP A 15 -13.54 -13.46 13.75
N LEU A 16 -14.46 -12.83 14.48
CA LEU A 16 -14.13 -11.88 15.54
C LEU A 16 -13.38 -12.57 16.68
N ASP A 17 -13.85 -13.74 17.12
CA ASP A 17 -13.22 -14.51 18.19
C ASP A 17 -11.83 -15.02 17.77
N GLU A 18 -11.68 -15.48 16.53
CA GLU A 18 -10.38 -15.88 15.98
C GLU A 18 -9.42 -14.69 15.89
N LEU A 19 -9.86 -13.53 15.41
CA LEU A 19 -9.02 -12.32 15.34
C LEU A 19 -8.56 -11.85 16.72
N LYS A 20 -9.42 -11.93 17.74
CA LYS A 20 -9.04 -11.64 19.14
C LYS A 20 -7.99 -12.63 19.65
N HIS A 21 -8.16 -13.92 19.34
CA HIS A 21 -7.17 -14.92 19.71
C HIS A 21 -5.82 -14.64 19.05
N LEU A 22 -5.80 -14.37 17.74
CA LEU A 22 -4.58 -14.01 16.99
C LEU A 22 -3.91 -12.74 17.53
N GLN A 23 -4.70 -11.73 17.93
CA GLN A 23 -4.18 -10.52 18.55
C GLN A 23 -3.47 -10.82 19.88
N SER A 24 -4.01 -11.74 20.68
CA SER A 24 -3.44 -12.10 21.99
C SER A 24 -2.08 -12.81 21.89
N ILE A 25 -1.85 -13.56 20.81
CA ILE A 25 -0.58 -14.27 20.58
C ILE A 25 0.45 -13.43 19.79
N ALA A 26 0.02 -12.35 19.13
CA ALA A 26 0.88 -11.51 18.32
C ALA A 26 1.82 -10.64 19.18
N LYS A 27 3.12 -10.68 18.87
CA LYS A 27 4.16 -9.91 19.61
C LYS A 27 4.68 -8.67 18.86
N ARG A 28 4.44 -8.58 17.55
CA ARG A 28 4.96 -7.51 16.70
C ARG A 28 4.00 -6.32 16.69
N PRO A 29 4.44 -5.08 17.01
CA PRO A 29 3.56 -3.91 17.09
C PRO A 29 2.74 -3.64 15.81
N ARG A 30 3.38 -3.79 14.64
CA ARG A 30 2.70 -3.63 13.34
C ARG A 30 1.57 -4.66 13.13
N VAL A 31 1.79 -5.90 13.57
CA VAL A 31 0.81 -6.98 13.45
C VAL A 31 -0.35 -6.77 14.42
N ILE A 32 -0.05 -6.36 15.65
CA ILE A 32 -1.07 -6.01 16.66
C ILE A 32 -1.95 -4.86 16.14
N SER A 33 -1.36 -3.80 15.59
CA SER A 33 -2.11 -2.67 15.02
C SER A 33 -3.02 -3.09 13.86
N LEU A 34 -2.54 -3.98 12.98
CA LEU A 34 -3.34 -4.50 11.87
C LEU A 34 -4.53 -5.32 12.38
N LEU A 35 -4.30 -6.27 13.30
CA LEU A 35 -5.34 -7.11 13.90
C LEU A 35 -6.37 -6.26 14.66
N SER A 36 -5.92 -5.24 15.40
CA SER A 36 -6.81 -4.32 16.13
C SER A 36 -7.75 -3.55 15.19
N SER A 37 -7.23 -3.10 14.04
CA SER A 37 -8.02 -2.42 13.02
C SER A 37 -9.05 -3.36 12.39
N GLU A 38 -8.70 -4.61 12.14
CA GLU A 38 -9.63 -5.58 11.56
C GLU A 38 -10.72 -6.00 12.56
N ILE A 39 -10.36 -6.18 13.84
CA ILE A 39 -11.33 -6.42 14.93
C ILE A 39 -12.35 -5.27 14.99
N HIS A 40 -11.90 -4.02 14.91
CA HIS A 40 -12.78 -2.85 14.90
C HIS A 40 -13.72 -2.85 13.67
N ASN A 41 -13.19 -3.20 12.49
CA ASN A 41 -13.97 -3.32 11.26
C ASN A 41 -15.07 -4.39 11.39
N VAL A 42 -14.74 -5.59 11.86
CA VAL A 42 -15.72 -6.67 12.08
C VAL A 42 -16.78 -6.28 13.12
N HIS A 43 -16.37 -5.64 14.21
CA HIS A 43 -17.31 -5.13 15.22
C HIS A 43 -18.29 -4.10 14.64
N SER A 44 -17.83 -3.20 13.76
CA SER A 44 -18.69 -2.22 13.08
C SER A 44 -19.70 -2.86 12.11
N LYS A 45 -19.33 -3.96 11.45
CA LYS A 45 -20.24 -4.74 10.59
C LYS A 45 -21.35 -5.41 11.43
N LEU A 46 -20.98 -5.98 12.58
CA LEU A 46 -21.91 -6.61 13.53
C LEU A 46 -22.88 -5.59 14.17
N SER A 47 -22.42 -4.37 14.46
CA SER A 47 -23.28 -3.32 15.02
C SER A 47 -24.24 -2.72 13.98
N ASN A 48 -23.80 -2.51 12.74
CA ASN A 48 -24.64 -1.95 11.69
C ASN A 48 -25.77 -2.91 11.26
N SER A 49 -25.58 -4.22 11.40
CA SER A 49 -26.63 -5.21 11.14
C SER A 49 -27.75 -5.22 12.19
N LYS A 50 -27.54 -4.63 13.39
CA LYS A 50 -28.55 -4.57 14.46
C LYS A 50 -29.47 -3.33 14.41
N LEU A 51 -29.23 -2.36 13.52
CA LEU A 51 -29.93 -1.06 13.54
C LEU A 51 -30.99 -0.87 12.45
N VAL A 52 -31.29 -1.88 11.63
CA VAL A 52 -32.32 -1.76 10.58
C VAL A 52 -33.70 -2.18 11.10
N VAL A 53 -34.16 -1.55 12.19
CA VAL A 53 -35.58 -1.48 12.56
C VAL A 53 -35.85 -0.12 13.18
N GLN A 54 -36.07 0.90 12.36
CA GLN A 54 -37.22 1.81 12.46
C GLN A 54 -37.25 2.78 11.27
N VAL A 55 -38.45 2.96 10.76
CA VAL A 55 -38.78 3.45 9.41
C VAL A 55 -39.38 4.86 9.50
N GLN A 56 -38.91 5.78 8.64
CA GLN A 56 -39.68 6.80 7.88
C GLN A 56 -40.41 7.99 8.61
N PRO A 57 -40.92 9.04 7.89
CA PRO A 57 -40.22 10.02 7.04
C PRO A 57 -40.75 11.49 7.21
N SER A 58 -40.07 12.52 6.69
CA SER A 58 -40.71 13.74 6.12
C SER A 58 -39.70 14.74 5.51
N ILE A 59 -40.04 15.22 4.31
CA ILE A 59 -39.51 16.39 3.56
C ILE A 59 -40.79 17.14 3.10
N PRO A 60 -40.87 18.45 2.76
CA PRO A 60 -39.83 19.36 2.23
C PRO A 60 -39.82 20.79 2.86
N VAL A 61 -38.85 21.70 2.63
CA VAL A 61 -38.77 22.60 1.46
C VAL A 61 -37.53 23.54 1.58
N LEU A 62 -36.76 23.60 0.48
CA LEU A 62 -36.07 24.74 -0.18
C LEU A 62 -35.46 25.92 0.61
N VAL A 63 -34.12 26.03 0.62
CA VAL A 63 -33.35 27.16 0.04
C VAL A 63 -31.86 26.77 -0.20
N LYS A 64 -31.25 27.20 -1.32
CA LYS A 64 -29.84 27.03 -1.73
C LYS A 64 -29.35 28.42 -2.22
N PRO A 65 -28.03 28.71 -2.37
CA PRO A 65 -26.88 28.62 -1.46
C PRO A 65 -26.07 29.97 -1.43
N PRO A 66 -24.86 30.06 -0.81
CA PRO A 66 -23.64 29.63 -1.50
C PRO A 66 -22.63 28.85 -0.61
N SER A 67 -22.09 27.78 -1.20
CA SER A 67 -20.71 27.28 -1.08
C SER A 67 -20.01 27.33 0.28
N ALA A 68 -20.15 26.25 1.06
CA ALA A 68 -19.05 25.70 1.83
C ALA A 68 -19.09 24.18 1.59
N ALA A 69 -18.08 23.67 0.89
CA ALA A 69 -17.96 22.25 0.57
C ALA A 69 -17.84 21.46 1.89
N ALA A 70 -18.97 20.98 2.38
CA ALA A 70 -19.00 19.88 3.32
C ALA A 70 -18.28 18.72 2.65
N SER A 71 -17.05 18.47 3.10
CA SER A 71 -16.37 17.23 2.84
C SER A 71 -17.27 16.13 3.42
N ASN A 72 -18.11 15.53 2.58
CA ASN A 72 -18.58 14.18 2.82
C ASN A 72 -17.30 13.35 2.93
N ALA A 73 -16.82 13.20 4.16
CA ALA A 73 -15.72 12.34 4.51
C ALA A 73 -16.22 10.91 4.30
N PHE A 74 -16.34 10.53 3.03
CA PHE A 74 -16.55 9.15 2.65
C PHE A 74 -15.36 8.39 3.24
N ASN A 75 -15.64 7.55 4.23
CA ASN A 75 -14.65 6.61 4.74
C ASN A 75 -14.36 5.62 3.61
N TYR A 76 -13.25 5.83 2.90
CA TYR A 76 -12.80 4.94 1.84
C TYR A 76 -11.92 3.85 2.45
N ASN A 77 -12.34 2.61 2.27
CA ASN A 77 -11.48 1.47 2.56
C ASN A 77 -10.44 1.32 1.43
N THR A 78 -9.19 1.09 1.82
CA THR A 78 -8.14 0.72 0.86
C THR A 78 -8.38 -0.72 0.40
N LEU A 79 -8.40 -0.93 -0.91
CA LEU A 79 -8.49 -2.27 -1.49
C LEU A 79 -7.24 -3.09 -1.15
N GLY A 80 -7.41 -4.13 -0.33
CA GLY A 80 -6.31 -5.01 0.11
C GLY A 80 -5.88 -6.05 -0.93
N SER A 81 -6.72 -6.35 -1.92
CA SER A 81 -6.43 -7.35 -2.96
C SER A 81 -6.59 -6.75 -4.35
N PHE A 82 -5.46 -6.60 -5.05
CA PHE A 82 -5.43 -6.30 -6.47
C PHE A 82 -4.35 -7.15 -7.14
N SER A 83 -4.53 -7.42 -8.43
CA SER A 83 -3.51 -8.04 -9.27
C SER A 83 -3.32 -7.16 -10.50
N TRP A 84 -2.15 -7.22 -11.12
CA TRP A 84 -1.90 -6.50 -12.36
C TRP A 84 -1.00 -7.31 -13.28
N ASP A 85 -1.22 -7.12 -14.57
CA ASP A 85 -0.38 -7.67 -15.63
C ASP A 85 -0.12 -6.59 -16.68
N GLN A 86 0.77 -6.89 -17.62
CA GLN A 86 1.08 -5.96 -18.69
C GLN A 86 1.48 -6.71 -19.96
N ASP A 87 1.28 -6.04 -21.08
CA ASP A 87 1.90 -6.38 -22.35
C ASP A 87 2.85 -5.24 -22.77
N ALA A 88 3.34 -5.25 -24.02
CA ALA A 88 4.28 -4.23 -24.49
C ALA A 88 3.70 -2.80 -24.46
N GLU A 89 2.37 -2.65 -24.54
CA GLU A 89 1.68 -1.38 -24.78
C GLU A 89 0.64 -1.03 -23.71
N LYS A 90 0.18 -2.02 -22.94
CA LYS A 90 -0.96 -1.89 -22.01
C LYS A 90 -0.60 -2.48 -20.66
N ILE A 91 -1.25 -1.96 -19.64
CA ILE A 91 -1.23 -2.45 -18.27
C ILE A 91 -2.67 -2.75 -17.89
N ARG A 92 -2.93 -3.92 -17.34
CA ARG A 92 -4.24 -4.34 -16.86
C ARG A 92 -4.17 -4.50 -15.36
N ILE A 93 -5.02 -3.78 -14.64
CA ILE A 93 -5.14 -3.84 -13.19
C ILE A 93 -6.50 -4.43 -12.87
N TYR A 94 -6.51 -5.49 -12.06
CA TYR A 94 -7.68 -6.20 -11.59
C TYR A 94 -7.91 -5.87 -10.11
N LEU A 95 -9.02 -5.20 -9.84
CA LEU A 95 -9.50 -4.93 -8.49
C LEU A 95 -10.61 -5.94 -8.20
N PHE A 96 -10.37 -6.88 -7.28
CA PHE A 96 -11.34 -7.92 -6.94
C PHE A 96 -12.35 -7.33 -5.95
N LEU A 97 -13.51 -6.93 -6.49
CA LEU A 97 -14.57 -6.31 -5.73
C LEU A 97 -15.91 -6.66 -6.37
N GLU A 98 -16.78 -7.30 -5.60
CA GLU A 98 -18.10 -7.76 -6.07
C GLU A 98 -19.18 -6.73 -5.78
N GLY A 99 -20.18 -6.65 -6.68
CA GLY A 99 -21.32 -5.74 -6.49
C GLY A 99 -20.98 -4.27 -6.70
N VAL A 100 -19.99 -3.98 -7.55
CA VAL A 100 -19.66 -2.61 -7.96
C VAL A 100 -20.64 -2.17 -9.04
N ASP A 101 -21.37 -1.09 -8.78
CA ASP A 101 -22.22 -0.45 -9.77
C ASP A 101 -21.37 0.46 -10.67
N PRO A 102 -21.40 0.31 -12.02
CA PRO A 102 -20.61 1.13 -12.93
C PRO A 102 -20.93 2.62 -12.84
N GLU A 103 -22.16 2.99 -12.49
CA GLU A 103 -22.59 4.38 -12.32
C GLU A 103 -22.04 5.03 -11.04
N LYS A 104 -21.64 4.23 -10.05
CA LYS A 104 -21.09 4.69 -8.77
C LYS A 104 -19.57 4.60 -8.72
N VAL A 105 -18.92 4.43 -9.88
CA VAL A 105 -17.47 4.43 -10.03
C VAL A 105 -17.00 5.76 -10.61
N ASP A 106 -16.31 6.54 -9.80
CA ASP A 106 -15.56 7.71 -10.26
C ASP A 106 -14.14 7.29 -10.58
N SER A 107 -13.70 7.57 -11.81
CA SER A 107 -12.33 7.29 -12.25
C SER A 107 -11.64 8.55 -12.75
N VAL A 108 -10.48 8.83 -12.17
CA VAL A 108 -9.62 9.96 -12.52
C VAL A 108 -8.27 9.40 -12.94
N ILE A 109 -8.05 9.35 -14.26
CA ILE A 109 -6.82 8.87 -14.85
C ILE A 109 -6.03 10.10 -15.33
N LYS A 110 -4.81 10.26 -14.82
CA LYS A 110 -3.85 11.28 -15.26
C LYS A 110 -2.63 10.60 -15.88
N PRO A 111 -1.78 11.32 -16.65
CA PRO A 111 -0.61 10.72 -17.29
C PRO A 111 0.34 10.00 -16.32
N SER A 112 0.42 10.45 -15.07
CA SER A 112 1.33 9.92 -14.05
C SER A 112 0.63 9.40 -12.79
N SER A 113 -0.69 9.39 -12.73
CA SER A 113 -1.43 8.96 -11.52
C SER A 113 -2.80 8.39 -11.87
N VAL A 114 -3.31 7.48 -11.04
CA VAL A 114 -4.65 6.92 -11.18
C VAL A 114 -5.37 7.01 -9.86
N ASP A 115 -6.63 7.43 -9.87
CA ASP A 115 -7.50 7.42 -8.69
C ASP A 115 -8.88 6.90 -9.09
N ILE A 116 -9.30 5.80 -8.49
CA ILE A 116 -10.60 5.18 -8.70
C ILE A 116 -11.31 5.16 -7.35
N LYS A 117 -12.50 5.72 -7.31
CA LYS A 117 -13.39 5.71 -6.16
C LYS A 117 -14.63 4.92 -6.53
N MET A 118 -14.96 3.92 -5.72
CA MET A 118 -16.17 3.13 -5.88
C MET A 118 -17.03 3.40 -4.66
N HIS A 119 -18.22 3.93 -4.90
CA HIS A 119 -19.15 4.30 -3.86
C HIS A 119 -20.20 3.21 -3.66
N ASP A 120 -20.67 3.07 -2.42
CA ASP A 120 -21.81 2.20 -2.07
C ASP A 120 -21.66 0.73 -2.52
N VAL A 121 -20.45 0.20 -2.45
CA VAL A 121 -20.21 -1.22 -2.72
C VAL A 121 -20.48 -1.99 -1.45
N GLN A 122 -21.63 -2.67 -1.40
CA GLN A 122 -22.09 -3.40 -0.21
C GLN A 122 -22.15 -2.50 1.04
N GLY A 123 -22.61 -1.24 0.87
CA GLY A 123 -22.69 -0.25 1.94
C GLY A 123 -21.34 0.34 2.39
N LYS A 124 -20.26 0.10 1.62
CA LYS A 124 -18.91 0.62 1.89
C LYS A 124 -18.36 1.37 0.68
N ASN A 125 -17.56 2.40 0.95
CA ASN A 125 -16.81 3.09 -0.10
C ASN A 125 -15.40 2.52 -0.17
N TYR A 126 -14.88 2.38 -1.37
CA TYR A 126 -13.52 1.90 -1.63
C TYR A 126 -12.79 2.90 -2.51
N ARG A 127 -11.49 3.07 -2.26
CA ARG A 127 -10.63 3.89 -3.11
C ARG A 127 -9.37 3.13 -3.46
N TYR A 128 -9.06 3.12 -4.75
CA TYR A 128 -7.81 2.63 -5.30
C TYR A 128 -7.08 3.80 -5.96
N ALA A 129 -6.00 4.25 -5.34
CA ALA A 129 -5.23 5.37 -5.83
C ALA A 129 -3.74 5.02 -5.93
N ILE A 130 -3.15 5.35 -7.09
CA ILE A 130 -1.72 5.29 -7.36
C ILE A 130 -1.26 6.74 -7.57
N PRO A 131 -0.65 7.38 -6.56
CA PRO A 131 -0.25 8.79 -6.64
C PRO A 131 0.78 9.05 -7.72
N LYS A 132 1.70 8.10 -7.93
CA LYS A 132 2.76 8.18 -8.93
C LYS A 132 2.97 6.83 -9.59
N LEU A 133 2.62 6.74 -10.86
CA LEU A 133 2.91 5.60 -11.72
C LEU A 133 4.42 5.54 -12.02
N ASN A 134 4.93 4.35 -12.34
CA ASN A 134 6.34 4.14 -12.68
C ASN A 134 6.75 4.92 -13.95
N LYS A 135 5.90 4.92 -14.98
CA LYS A 135 6.07 5.73 -16.19
C LYS A 135 4.76 6.39 -16.60
N GLU A 136 4.82 7.21 -17.64
CA GLU A 136 3.65 7.87 -18.20
C GLU A 136 2.73 6.92 -18.96
N ILE A 137 1.44 7.19 -18.87
CA ILE A 137 0.36 6.54 -19.61
C ILE A 137 -0.37 7.54 -20.49
N VAL A 138 -1.19 7.04 -21.41
CA VAL A 138 -2.11 7.81 -22.25
C VAL A 138 -3.52 7.70 -21.64
N PRO A 139 -3.98 8.72 -20.90
CA PRO A 139 -5.28 8.66 -20.21
C PRO A 139 -6.44 8.48 -21.19
N GLU A 140 -6.37 9.11 -22.36
CA GLU A 140 -7.41 9.09 -23.39
C GLU A 140 -7.70 7.70 -23.95
N LYS A 141 -6.69 6.83 -24.01
CA LYS A 141 -6.85 5.44 -24.46
C LYS A 141 -7.18 4.49 -23.31
N SER A 142 -6.99 4.93 -22.07
CA SER A 142 -7.20 4.11 -20.89
C SER A 142 -8.69 3.95 -20.60
N LYS A 143 -9.09 2.77 -20.12
CA LYS A 143 -10.50 2.44 -19.87
C LYS A 143 -10.70 1.72 -18.55
N VAL A 144 -11.85 1.96 -17.93
CA VAL A 144 -12.32 1.25 -16.75
C VAL A 144 -13.50 0.39 -17.15
N VAL A 145 -13.43 -0.91 -16.88
CA VAL A 145 -14.51 -1.86 -17.17
C VAL A 145 -14.91 -2.54 -15.87
N VAL A 146 -16.14 -2.30 -15.44
CA VAL A 146 -16.70 -2.95 -14.25
C VAL A 146 -17.30 -4.29 -14.67
N LYS A 147 -16.88 -5.37 -14.02
CA LYS A 147 -17.46 -6.71 -14.14
C LYS A 147 -18.13 -7.08 -12.80
N PRO A 148 -19.06 -8.06 -12.79
CA PRO A 148 -19.81 -8.42 -11.57
C PRO A 148 -18.93 -8.74 -10.34
N THR A 149 -17.76 -9.35 -10.58
CA THR A 149 -16.84 -9.80 -9.52
C THR A 149 -15.55 -8.98 -9.42
N ARG A 150 -15.31 -8.05 -10.35
CA ARG A 150 -14.06 -7.28 -10.41
C ARG A 150 -14.15 -6.04 -11.28
N VAL A 151 -13.38 -5.02 -10.93
CA VAL A 151 -13.13 -3.87 -11.80
C VAL A 151 -11.80 -4.08 -12.53
N VAL A 152 -11.83 -3.93 -13.86
CA VAL A 152 -10.66 -4.07 -14.73
C VAL A 152 -10.29 -2.70 -15.30
N LEU A 153 -9.16 -2.18 -14.87
CA LEU A 153 -8.57 -0.96 -15.38
C LEU A 153 -7.54 -1.32 -16.44
N THR A 154 -7.72 -0.85 -17.66
CA THR A 154 -6.74 -0.99 -18.75
C THR A 154 -6.10 0.37 -19.00
N LEU A 155 -4.81 0.49 -18.69
CA LEU A 155 -4.01 1.68 -18.95
C LEU A 155 -3.17 1.47 -20.20
N PHE A 156 -3.07 2.48 -21.06
CA PHE A 156 -2.18 2.45 -22.22
C PHE A 156 -0.87 3.16 -21.88
N LYS A 157 0.26 2.51 -22.14
CA LYS A 157 1.59 3.09 -21.90
C LYS A 157 1.87 4.17 -22.92
N SER A 158 2.52 5.27 -22.49
CA SER A 158 3.01 6.31 -23.41
C SER A 158 4.23 5.82 -24.20
N SER A 159 5.09 5.00 -23.56
CA SER A 159 6.25 4.37 -24.19
C SER A 159 6.17 2.84 -24.13
N LYS A 160 6.56 2.18 -25.22
CA LYS A 160 6.66 0.72 -25.27
C LYS A 160 7.73 0.24 -24.29
N GLY A 161 7.44 -0.82 -23.55
CA GLY A 161 8.40 -1.42 -22.62
C GLY A 161 7.74 -2.04 -21.40
N ASN A 162 8.52 -2.82 -20.65
CA ASN A 162 8.05 -3.51 -19.45
C ASN A 162 8.24 -2.62 -18.20
N TRP A 163 7.24 -2.61 -17.32
CA TRP A 163 7.29 -1.94 -16.02
C TRP A 163 7.68 -2.97 -14.96
N LEU A 164 8.66 -2.67 -14.11
CA LEU A 164 9.02 -3.58 -13.01
C LEU A 164 8.02 -3.51 -11.84
N ASP A 165 7.44 -2.33 -11.66
CA ASP A 165 6.43 -2.04 -10.66
C ASP A 165 5.39 -1.08 -11.25
N LEU A 166 4.19 -1.08 -10.69
CA LEU A 166 3.10 -0.22 -11.10
C LEU A 166 3.26 1.19 -10.52
N GLN A 167 3.68 1.27 -9.26
CA GLN A 167 3.94 2.53 -8.57
C GLN A 167 5.43 2.88 -8.67
N PHE A 168 5.74 4.17 -8.75
CA PHE A 168 7.11 4.62 -8.63
C PHE A 168 7.57 4.43 -7.19
N LYS A 169 8.38 3.40 -6.95
CA LYS A 169 9.11 3.24 -5.70
C LYS A 169 10.38 4.10 -5.78
N GLU A 170 10.41 5.19 -5.02
CA GLU A 170 11.69 5.83 -4.73
C GLU A 170 12.54 4.83 -3.98
N ASP A 171 13.64 4.46 -4.61
CA ASP A 171 14.66 3.61 -4.04
C ASP A 171 15.37 4.43 -2.95
N LYS A 172 14.80 4.47 -1.74
CA LYS A 172 15.35 5.19 -0.57
C LYS A 172 16.67 4.60 -0.08
N LEU A 173 17.24 3.63 -0.79
CA LEU A 173 18.47 2.93 -0.48
C LEU A 173 19.52 3.05 -1.59
N LYS A 174 19.51 4.15 -2.34
CA LYS A 174 20.70 4.53 -3.12
C LYS A 174 21.54 5.44 -2.23
N PRO A 175 22.63 4.96 -1.59
CA PRO A 175 23.69 5.88 -1.20
C PRO A 175 24.07 6.64 -2.45
N ASN A 176 24.12 7.96 -2.34
CA ASN A 176 24.43 8.85 -3.44
C ASN A 176 25.86 8.55 -3.90
N LEU A 177 26.02 7.59 -4.80
CA LEU A 177 27.22 7.39 -5.59
C LEU A 177 27.23 8.53 -6.61
N ASP A 178 27.51 9.74 -6.12
CA ASP A 178 27.99 10.83 -6.95
C ASP A 178 29.19 10.27 -7.72
N LYS A 179 28.98 10.06 -9.01
CA LYS A 179 29.92 9.40 -9.94
C LYS A 179 31.19 10.23 -10.22
N GLU A 180 31.53 11.17 -9.35
CA GLU A 180 32.70 12.05 -9.51
C GLU A 180 33.68 12.01 -8.35
N LYS A 181 33.39 11.32 -7.24
CA LYS A 181 34.37 11.15 -6.17
C LYS A 181 35.02 9.78 -6.29
N ASP A 182 36.32 9.83 -6.59
CA ASP A 182 37.28 8.75 -6.64
C ASP A 182 36.85 7.55 -5.76
N PRO A 183 36.77 6.31 -6.27
CA PRO A 183 36.34 5.15 -5.49
C PRO A 183 37.11 4.98 -4.16
N MET A 184 38.34 5.50 -4.08
CA MET A 184 39.13 5.57 -2.85
C MET A 184 38.54 6.53 -1.79
N ALA A 185 37.97 7.66 -2.21
CA ALA A 185 37.36 8.67 -1.34
C ALA A 185 36.01 8.21 -0.80
N GLY A 186 35.22 7.47 -1.60
CA GLY A 186 33.95 6.89 -1.16
C GLY A 186 34.12 5.86 -0.03
N ILE A 187 35.21 5.09 -0.08
CA ILE A 187 35.55 4.13 0.97
C ILE A 187 35.99 4.86 2.26
N MET A 188 36.73 5.96 2.14
CA MET A 188 37.19 6.74 3.30
C MET A 188 36.02 7.40 4.04
N ASP A 189 35.03 7.91 3.30
CA ASP A 189 33.83 8.53 3.86
C ASP A 189 32.91 7.51 4.54
N LEU A 190 32.75 6.32 3.93
CA LEU A 190 32.03 5.20 4.52
C LEU A 190 32.67 4.71 5.83
N MET A 191 34.01 4.60 5.87
CA MET A 191 34.75 4.20 7.07
C MET A 191 34.68 5.27 8.17
N LYS A 192 34.63 6.55 7.80
CA LYS A 192 34.49 7.68 8.72
C LYS A 192 33.12 7.68 9.40
N ASN A 193 32.05 7.48 8.64
CA ASN A 193 30.70 7.35 9.21
C ASN A 193 30.58 6.13 10.14
N MET A 194 31.21 4.99 9.81
CA MET A 194 31.22 3.83 10.72
C MET A 194 32.02 4.07 12.01
N TYR A 195 33.06 4.91 11.97
CA TYR A 195 33.81 5.30 13.17
C TYR A 195 33.04 6.31 14.03
N GLU A 196 32.26 7.20 13.42
CA GLU A 196 31.49 8.22 14.15
C GLU A 196 30.23 7.62 14.79
N GLU A 197 29.53 6.71 14.11
CA GLU A 197 28.29 6.07 14.60
C GLU A 197 28.49 4.76 15.36
N GLY A 198 29.66 4.10 15.23
CA GLY A 198 29.93 2.80 15.85
C GLY A 198 30.24 2.85 17.35
N ASP A 199 30.08 1.71 18.04
CA ASP A 199 30.56 1.52 19.41
C ASP A 199 32.12 1.53 19.49
N ASP A 200 32.67 1.62 20.71
CA ASP A 200 34.12 1.71 20.92
C ASP A 200 34.90 0.49 20.39
N ASP A 201 34.27 -0.69 20.29
CA ASP A 201 34.89 -1.91 19.77
C ASP A 201 34.99 -1.91 18.22
N MET A 202 33.96 -1.37 17.55
CA MET A 202 33.96 -1.18 16.10
C MET A 202 35.00 -0.13 15.69
N LYS A 203 35.10 0.96 16.45
CA LYS A 203 36.12 2.01 16.26
C LYS A 203 37.54 1.47 16.34
N ARG A 204 37.83 0.62 17.35
CA ARG A 204 39.13 -0.04 17.50
C ARG A 204 39.46 -0.94 16.31
N THR A 205 38.47 -1.68 15.82
CA THR A 205 38.65 -2.62 14.70
C THR A 205 38.97 -1.89 13.40
N ILE A 206 38.25 -0.80 13.11
CA ILE A 206 38.49 0.04 11.92
C ILE A 206 39.86 0.74 12.01
N ALA A 207 40.22 1.29 13.19
CA ALA A 207 41.51 1.92 13.41
C ALA A 207 42.67 0.92 13.23
N LYS A 208 42.50 -0.31 13.69
CA LYS A 208 43.47 -1.39 13.50
C LYS A 208 43.62 -1.75 12.03
N ALA A 209 42.52 -1.93 11.30
CA ALA A 209 42.55 -2.24 9.87
C ALA A 209 43.21 -1.12 9.04
N TRP A 210 43.00 0.15 9.38
CA TRP A 210 43.64 1.28 8.70
C TRP A 210 45.15 1.33 8.97
N THR A 211 45.55 1.02 10.20
CA THR A 211 46.97 0.96 10.58
C THR A 211 47.69 -0.20 9.89
N ASP A 212 47.06 -1.39 9.85
CA ASP A 212 47.63 -2.59 9.22
C ASP A 212 47.75 -2.44 7.70
N ALA A 213 46.74 -1.82 7.05
CA ALA A 213 46.78 -1.51 5.62
C ALA A 213 47.88 -0.49 5.26
N ARG A 214 48.12 0.51 6.11
CA ARG A 214 49.17 1.52 5.89
C ARG A 214 50.58 1.00 6.20
N ALA A 215 50.68 0.04 7.12
CA ALA A 215 51.92 -0.64 7.47
C ALA A 215 52.30 -1.77 6.50
N GLY A 216 51.50 -2.03 5.45
CA GLY A 216 51.75 -3.09 4.47
C GLY A 216 51.71 -4.50 5.05
N LYS A 217 51.17 -4.67 6.26
CA LYS A 217 50.98 -5.99 6.86
C LYS A 217 49.66 -6.55 6.38
N THR A 218 49.66 -7.21 5.24
CA THR A 218 48.60 -8.15 4.89
C THR A 218 48.64 -9.28 5.90
N THR A 219 47.81 -9.21 6.95
CA THR A 219 47.57 -10.36 7.81
C THR A 219 46.87 -11.41 6.96
N ASP A 220 47.67 -12.35 6.47
CA ASP A 220 47.26 -13.55 5.74
C ASP A 220 46.52 -14.47 6.72
N SER A 221 45.27 -14.11 7.04
CA SER A 221 44.40 -14.88 7.92
C SER A 221 43.50 -15.82 7.11
N LEU A 222 44.07 -16.48 6.10
CA LEU A 222 43.42 -17.54 5.33
C LEU A 222 44.35 -18.75 5.12
N LYS A 223 45.10 -19.14 6.16
CA LYS A 223 45.69 -20.48 6.28
C LYS A 223 45.72 -20.94 7.73
N ASN A 224 44.65 -21.62 8.16
CA ASN A 224 44.69 -22.93 8.83
C ASN A 224 43.30 -23.30 9.36
N PHE A 225 42.61 -24.14 8.60
CA PHE A 225 41.87 -25.28 9.17
C PHE A 225 42.45 -26.51 8.44
N PRO A 226 42.85 -27.59 9.10
CA PRO A 226 42.97 -27.87 10.54
C PRO A 226 44.38 -27.61 11.12
#